data_AF-A0A1Y4DYS7-F1
#
_entry.id   AF-A0A1Y4DYS7-F1
#
_cell.length_a   1.000
_cell.length_b   1.000
_cell.length_c   1.000
_cell.angle_alpha   90.00
_cell.angle_beta   90.00
_cell.angle_gamma   90.00
#
_symmetry.space_group_name_H-M   'P 1'
#
loop_
_entity.id
_entity.type
_entity.pdbx_description
1 polymer ?
#
loop_
_entity_poly.entity_id
_entity_poly.type
_entity_poly.pdbx_seq_one_letter_code
_entity_poly.pdbx_strand_id
1 'polypeptide(L)'
;MARRPNLTVIPGLRKNWKFKLAGSDKVWSLPMLGSLPARDARRLNGLAEASDLEQLDACFELFDRYCPGLVDEVSLDELTEIVNAWRAASGIGVGESPASSD
;
A
#
# COMPACT_ATOMS: atom_id res chain seq x y z
N MET A 1 -2.76 23.49 5.55
CA MET A 1 -1.85 23.24 4.41
C MET A 1 -2.02 21.79 3.99
N ALA A 2 -2.65 21.53 2.84
CA ALA A 2 -2.76 20.16 2.33
C ALA A 2 -1.37 19.71 1.85
N ARG A 3 -0.73 18.81 2.60
CA ARG A 3 0.49 18.13 2.12
C ARG A 3 0.07 17.31 0.91
N ARG A 4 0.73 17.54 -0.22
CA ARG A 4 0.56 16.68 -1.40
C ARG A 4 1.21 15.33 -1.04
N PRO A 5 0.56 14.20 -1.36
CA PRO A 5 1.16 12.90 -1.10
C PRO A 5 2.48 12.79 -1.86
N ASN A 6 3.56 12.41 -1.17
CA ASN A 6 4.89 12.19 -1.74
C ASN A 6 4.99 10.83 -2.46
N LEU A 7 3.89 10.37 -3.05
CA LEU A 7 3.74 9.03 -3.61
C LEU A 7 3.25 9.13 -5.05
N THR A 8 3.98 8.51 -5.98
CA THR A 8 3.53 8.35 -7.36
C THR A 8 3.15 6.89 -7.62
N VAL A 9 1.87 6.62 -7.83
CA VAL A 9 1.37 5.29 -8.19
C VAL A 9 1.58 5.05 -9.68
N ILE A 10 2.21 3.93 -10.01
CA ILE A 10 2.46 3.52 -11.39
C ILE A 10 1.40 2.47 -11.77
N PRO A 11 0.52 2.75 -12.75
CA PRO A 11 -0.44 1.75 -13.22
C PRO A 11 0.32 0.56 -13.82
N GLY A 12 0.23 -0.59 -13.17
CA GLY A 12 0.89 -1.85 -13.55
C GLY A 12 -0.10 -3.00 -13.69
N LEU A 13 0.39 -4.16 -14.17
CA LEU A 13 -0.39 -5.41 -14.34
C LEU A 13 -1.34 -5.64 -13.16
N ARG A 14 -2.58 -6.09 -13.45
CA ARG A 14 -3.75 -6.24 -12.54
C ARG A 14 -3.55 -7.06 -11.25
N LYS A 15 -2.34 -7.52 -10.94
CA LYS A 15 -1.97 -8.36 -9.79
C LYS A 15 -0.94 -7.70 -8.86
N ASN A 16 -0.26 -6.65 -9.31
CA ASN A 16 0.80 -5.98 -8.54
C ASN A 16 0.62 -4.47 -8.59
N TRP A 17 0.59 -3.86 -7.42
CA TRP A 17 0.62 -2.42 -7.23
C TRP A 17 2.07 -1.93 -7.22
N LYS A 18 2.39 -0.97 -8.08
CA LYS A 18 3.73 -0.37 -8.17
C LYS A 18 3.67 1.08 -7.77
N PHE A 19 4.67 1.53 -7.03
CA PHE A 19 4.75 2.90 -6.57
C PHE A 19 6.18 3.38 -6.45
N LYS A 20 6.34 4.70 -6.43
CA LYS A 20 7.63 5.38 -6.28
C LYS A 20 7.49 6.46 -5.21
N LEU A 21 8.49 6.57 -4.35
CA LEU A 21 8.59 7.62 -3.34
C LEU A 21 9.14 8.89 -3.98
N ALA A 22 8.60 10.05 -3.61
CA ALA A 22 9.13 11.33 -4.07
C ALA A 22 10.55 11.53 -3.52
N GLY A 23 11.52 11.70 -4.42
CA GLY A 23 12.93 11.82 -4.06
C GLY A 23 13.74 10.54 -4.16
N SER A 24 13.11 9.38 -4.40
CA SER A 24 13.80 8.10 -4.60
C SER A 24 13.54 7.58 -6.01
N ASP A 25 14.57 7.16 -6.76
CA ASP A 25 14.38 6.62 -8.12
C ASP A 25 13.86 5.17 -8.11
N LYS A 26 13.87 4.54 -6.93
CA LYS A 26 13.50 3.14 -6.72
C LYS A 26 12.00 2.94 -6.87
N VAL A 27 11.64 1.99 -7.74
CA VAL A 27 10.25 1.55 -7.92
C VAL A 27 10.00 0.34 -7.04
N TRP A 28 9.04 0.47 -6.14
CA TRP A 28 8.58 -0.58 -5.26
C TRP A 28 7.37 -1.30 -5.86
N SER A 29 7.23 -2.58 -5.56
CA SER A 29 6.18 -3.43 -6.13
C SER A 29 5.60 -4.33 -5.05
N LEU A 30 4.31 -4.19 -4.78
CA LEU A 30 3.56 -5.00 -3.83
C LEU A 30 2.47 -5.81 -4.55
N PRO A 31 2.20 -7.06 -4.15
CA PRO A 31 1.02 -7.78 -4.64
C PRO A 31 -0.26 -7.08 -4.17
N MET A 32 -1.30 -7.09 -5.01
CA MET A 32 -2.62 -6.60 -4.62
C MET A 32 -3.26 -7.54 -3.61
N LEU A 33 -4.15 -7.03 -2.76
CA LEU A 33 -4.78 -7.82 -1.68
C LEU A 33 -5.52 -9.06 -2.21
N GLY A 34 -6.16 -8.97 -3.38
CA GLY A 34 -6.78 -10.13 -4.07
C GLY A 34 -5.80 -11.11 -4.74
N SER A 35 -4.52 -10.76 -4.84
CA SER A 35 -3.43 -11.63 -5.31
C SER A 35 -2.51 -12.11 -4.18
N LEU A 36 -2.76 -11.69 -2.93
CA LEU A 36 -2.03 -12.18 -1.77
C LEU A 36 -2.35 -13.67 -1.52
N PRO A 37 -1.39 -14.44 -1.00
CA PRO A 37 -1.68 -15.79 -0.54
C PRO A 37 -2.73 -15.75 0.58
N ALA A 38 -3.57 -16.78 0.65
CA ALA A 38 -4.69 -16.85 1.59
C ALA A 38 -4.30 -16.63 3.06
N ARG A 39 -3.05 -16.95 3.44
CA ARG A 39 -2.50 -16.68 4.76
C ARG A 39 -2.47 -15.17 5.08
N ASP A 40 -1.87 -14.38 4.20
CA ASP A 40 -1.70 -12.94 4.42
C ASP A 40 -3.04 -12.20 4.25
N ALA A 41 -3.86 -12.62 3.27
CA ALA A 41 -5.22 -12.09 3.11
C ALA A 41 -6.09 -12.35 4.36
N ARG A 42 -6.02 -13.56 4.95
CA ARG A 42 -6.75 -13.89 6.18
C ARG A 42 -6.26 -13.08 7.37
N ARG A 43 -4.95 -12.82 7.47
CA ARG A 43 -4.37 -11.99 8.53
C ARG A 43 -4.91 -10.56 8.45
N LEU A 44 -4.87 -9.95 7.27
CA LEU A 44 -5.39 -8.60 7.05
C LEU A 44 -6.89 -8.50 7.29
N ASN A 45 -7.66 -9.50 6.86
CA ASN A 45 -9.11 -9.53 7.06
C ASN A 45 -9.47 -9.73 8.55
N GLY A 46 -8.73 -10.57 9.27
CA GLY A 46 -8.90 -10.73 10.72
C GLY A 46 -8.50 -9.51 11.54
N LEU A 47 -7.77 -8.56 10.94
CA LEU A 47 -7.40 -7.29 11.54
C LEU A 47 -8.36 -6.15 11.17
N ALA A 48 -9.44 -6.43 10.42
CA ALA A 48 -10.42 -5.40 10.07
C ALA A 48 -11.10 -4.78 11.32
N GLU A 49 -11.23 -5.56 12.40
CA GLU A 49 -11.75 -5.10 13.69
C GLU A 49 -10.64 -4.75 14.71
N ALA A 50 -9.37 -4.88 14.32
CA ALA A 50 -8.22 -4.59 15.18
C ALA A 50 -7.89 -3.09 15.18
N SER A 51 -7.11 -2.65 16.17
CA SER A 51 -6.73 -1.23 16.29
C SER A 51 -5.87 -0.80 15.09
N ASP A 52 -5.90 0.50 14.73
CA ASP A 52 -5.09 1.04 13.62
C ASP A 52 -3.62 0.66 13.70
N LEU A 53 -3.08 0.60 14.92
CA LEU A 53 -1.70 0.22 15.21
C LEU A 53 -1.40 -1.26 14.88
N GLU A 54 -2.32 -2.17 15.20
CA GLU A 54 -2.18 -3.60 14.88
C GLU A 54 -2.32 -3.85 13.38
N GLN A 55 -3.20 -3.10 12.73
CA GLN A 55 -3.34 -3.11 11.28
C GLN A 55 -2.07 -2.58 10.60
N LEU A 56 -1.46 -1.52 11.13
CA LEU A 56 -0.21 -0.96 10.63
C LEU A 56 0.94 -1.96 10.79
N ASP A 57 1.05 -2.60 11.95
CA ASP A 57 2.10 -3.58 12.25
C ASP A 57 2.05 -4.78 11.29
N ALA A 58 0.86 -5.30 11.01
CA ALA A 58 0.69 -6.36 10.02
C ALA A 58 1.02 -5.90 8.58
N CYS A 59 0.72 -4.64 8.24
CA CYS A 59 1.11 -4.08 6.95
C CYS A 59 2.62 -3.85 6.87
N PHE A 60 3.26 -3.47 7.99
CA PHE A 60 4.71 -3.31 8.11
C PHE A 60 5.43 -4.62 7.81
N GLU A 61 5.04 -5.72 8.47
CA GLU A 61 5.63 -7.04 8.20
C GLU A 61 5.42 -7.49 6.75
N LEU A 62 4.26 -7.18 6.17
CA LEU A 62 3.97 -7.50 4.77
C LEU A 62 4.88 -6.70 3.83
N PHE A 63 5.03 -5.40 4.10
CA PHE A 63 5.84 -4.51 3.28
C PHE A 63 7.32 -4.83 3.41
N ASP A 64 7.82 -5.13 4.60
CA ASP A 64 9.21 -5.58 4.79
C ASP A 64 9.50 -6.89 4.02
N ARG A 65 8.55 -7.84 4.04
CA ARG A 65 8.69 -9.10 3.30
C ARG A 65 8.74 -8.92 1.78
N TYR A 66 7.86 -8.09 1.22
CA TYR A 66 7.75 -7.91 -0.24
C TYR A 66 8.65 -6.80 -0.79
N CYS A 67 8.98 -5.81 0.04
CA CYS A 67 9.76 -4.62 -0.28
C CYS A 67 10.79 -4.39 0.85
N PRO A 68 11.81 -5.26 0.97
CA PRO A 68 12.80 -5.14 2.03
C PRO A 68 13.54 -3.81 1.94
N GLY A 69 13.65 -3.13 3.09
CA GLY A 69 14.26 -1.81 3.21
C GLY A 69 13.35 -0.64 2.84
N LEU A 70 12.10 -0.86 2.41
CA LEU A 70 11.15 0.24 2.21
C LEU A 70 10.86 0.96 3.53
N VAL A 71 10.61 0.18 4.58
CA VAL A 71 10.25 0.67 5.92
C VAL A 71 11.37 1.44 6.63
N ASP A 72 12.62 1.27 6.17
CA ASP A 72 13.78 2.03 6.66
C ASP A 72 13.90 3.39 5.96
N GLU A 73 13.36 3.49 4.74
CA GLU A 73 13.45 4.67 3.88
C GLU A 73 12.24 5.63 4.04
N VAL A 74 11.19 5.21 4.74
CA VAL A 74 9.94 5.97 4.89
C VAL A 74 9.61 6.24 6.35
N SER A 75 9.06 7.41 6.63
CA SER A 75 8.53 7.76 7.95
C SER A 75 7.22 6.99 8.24
N LEU A 76 6.81 6.94 9.51
CA LEU A 76 5.53 6.32 9.90
C LEU A 76 4.32 6.93 9.18
N ASP A 77 4.31 8.26 9.00
CA ASP A 77 3.30 8.98 8.20
C ASP A 77 3.28 8.51 6.74
N GLU A 78 4.45 8.45 6.11
CA GLU A 78 4.60 8.03 4.70
C GLU A 78 4.20 6.56 4.53
N LEU A 79 4.58 5.70 5.47
CA LEU A 79 4.15 4.31 5.50
C LEU A 79 2.62 4.21 5.58
N THR A 80 2.00 5.02 6.43
CA THR A 80 0.54 5.09 6.57
C THR A 80 -0.12 5.53 5.26
N GLU A 81 0.46 6.51 4.55
CA GLU A 81 -0.02 6.91 3.22
C GLU A 81 0.11 5.77 2.19
N ILE A 82 1.24 5.05 2.18
CA ILE A 82 1.47 3.90 1.28
C ILE A 82 0.46 2.79 1.58
N VAL A 83 0.21 2.47 2.84
CA VAL A 83 -0.79 1.47 3.25
C VAL A 83 -2.18 1.86 2.77
N ASN A 84 -2.59 3.13 2.97
CA ASN A 84 -3.88 3.63 2.50
C ASN A 84 -3.99 3.58 0.97
N ALA A 85 -2.96 4.03 0.25
CA ALA A 85 -2.92 3.99 -1.20
C ALA A 85 -2.95 2.55 -1.75
N TRP A 86 -2.24 1.62 -1.11
CA TRP A 86 -2.25 0.21 -1.47
C TRP A 86 -3.61 -0.45 -1.21
N ARG A 87 -4.27 -0.14 -0.07
CA ARG A 87 -5.63 -0.60 0.23
C ARG A 87 -6.65 -0.06 -0.79
N ALA A 88 -6.54 1.22 -1.15
CA ALA A 88 -7.38 1.85 -2.16
C ALA A 88 -7.16 1.19 -3.53
N ALA A 89 -5.91 1.04 -3.96
CA ALA A 89 -5.58 0.38 -5.22
C ALA A 89 -6.01 -1.09 -5.26
N SER A 90 -5.95 -1.78 -4.13
CA SER A 90 -6.41 -3.18 -3.99
C SER A 90 -7.93 -3.34 -4.00
N GLY A 91 -8.70 -2.24 -4.05
CA GLY A 91 -10.16 -2.27 -4.14
C GLY A 91 -10.88 -2.49 -2.82
N ILE A 92 -10.23 -2.22 -1.67
CA ILE A 92 -10.85 -2.31 -0.34
C ILE A 92 -11.32 -0.93 0.18
N GLY A 93 -11.02 0.17 -0.53
CA GLY A 93 -11.53 1.51 -0.23
C GLY A 93 -12.60 1.95 -1.23
N VAL A 94 -13.75 2.37 -0.69
CA VAL A 94 -14.91 3.05 -1.29
C VAL A 94 -14.69 3.58 -2.71
N GLY A 95 -15.57 3.15 -3.62
CA GLY A 95 -15.48 3.44 -5.04
C GLY A 95 -15.28 4.91 -5.36
N GLU A 96 -14.11 5.22 -5.93
CA GLU A 96 -13.97 6.36 -6.82
C GLU A 96 -13.26 5.88 -8.08
N SER A 97 -14.01 6.02 -9.17
CA SER A 97 -13.69 5.78 -10.56
C SER A 97 -12.24 6.09 -10.91
N PRO A 98 -11.64 5.37 -11.87
CA PRO A 98 -10.50 5.95 -12.57
C PRO A 98 -11.02 7.26 -13.19
N ALA A 99 -10.49 8.39 -12.74
CA ALA A 99 -10.50 9.58 -13.57
C ALA A 99 -9.63 9.23 -14.78
N SER A 100 -10.27 8.59 -15.76
CA SER A 100 -9.83 8.58 -17.14
C SER A 100 -9.71 10.04 -17.55
N SER A 101 -8.48 10.55 -17.59
CA SER A 101 -8.18 11.69 -18.45
C SER A 101 -8.10 11.18 -19.88
N ASP A 102 -9.18 11.38 -20.63
CA ASP A 102 -9.17 11.73 -22.06
C ASP A 102 -10.44 12.54 -22.38
#